data_AF-A0A2E6HAF5-F1
#
_entry.id   AF-A0A2E6HAF5-F1
#
_cell.length_a   1.000
_cell.length_b   1.000
_cell.length_c   1.000
_cell.angle_alpha   90.00
_cell.angle_beta   90.00
_cell.angle_gamma   90.00
#
_symmetry.space_group_name_H-M   'P 1'
#
loop_
_entity.id
_entity.type
_entity.pdbx_description
1 polymer ?
#
loop_
_entity_poly.entity_id
_entity_poly.type
_entity_poly.pdbx_seq_one_letter_code
_entity_poly.pdbx_strand_id
1 'polypeptide(L)'
;MKWISILIFFPLLFSCNKQDQNKEQPAGFSFGNPLSANRDLNKTETAQALEACSLLRDKREYFETLEDNRWEFEFKGEESLCGGSRASGTRYITRLRVPSSGPLIFDSRTRRYLSEILTDKNGFLSHYCEDLFTGMPTKIIQQVGGKKLQLTVSKPQSHLLIEGAWYYPDDRGVFKAYLLDKVLIHTKGTTDNRRYYGVAKDRAQHRPCDDGSVKYLRQTLL
;
A
#
# COMPACT_ATOMS: atom_id res chain seq x y z
N MET A 1 -12.52 46.70 65.21
CA MET A 1 -11.63 45.58 64.84
C MET A 1 -11.94 45.18 63.41
N LYS A 2 -10.89 45.00 62.61
CA LYS A 2 -10.89 45.01 61.14
C LYS A 2 -11.50 43.72 60.55
N TRP A 3 -12.36 43.89 59.54
CA TRP A 3 -12.84 42.85 58.63
C TRP A 3 -11.72 42.42 57.68
N ILE A 4 -11.51 41.13 57.51
CA ILE A 4 -10.66 40.54 56.47
C ILE A 4 -11.55 39.64 55.62
N SER A 5 -12.03 40.18 54.50
CA SER A 5 -12.68 39.41 53.44
C SER A 5 -11.59 38.71 52.64
N ILE A 6 -11.46 37.39 52.80
CA ILE A 6 -10.58 36.55 51.99
C ILE A 6 -11.33 36.21 50.70
N LEU A 7 -10.90 36.82 49.59
CA LEU A 7 -11.34 36.49 48.24
C LEU A 7 -10.65 35.19 47.81
N ILE A 8 -11.37 34.07 47.86
CA ILE A 8 -10.89 32.77 47.36
C ILE A 8 -11.00 32.79 45.83
N PHE A 9 -9.86 32.99 45.16
CA PHE A 9 -9.75 32.88 43.71
C PHE A 9 -9.74 31.39 43.35
N PHE A 10 -10.80 30.93 42.70
CA PHE A 10 -10.98 29.55 42.23
C PHE A 10 -10.30 29.41 40.86
N PRO A 11 -9.15 28.73 40.71
CA PRO A 11 -8.66 28.41 39.37
C PRO A 11 -9.52 27.27 38.83
N LEU A 12 -10.43 27.61 37.91
CA LEU A 12 -11.06 26.64 37.02
C LEU A 12 -9.96 26.02 36.16
N LEU A 13 -9.44 24.89 36.63
CA LEU A 13 -8.63 23.96 35.84
C LEU A 13 -9.55 23.41 34.75
N PHE A 14 -9.62 24.11 33.62
CA PHE A 14 -10.10 23.53 32.37
C PHE A 14 -9.12 22.44 31.95
N SER A 15 -9.32 21.23 32.47
CA SER A 15 -8.79 20.01 31.90
C SER A 15 -9.43 19.85 30.53
N CYS A 16 -8.77 20.41 29.52
CA CYS A 16 -9.08 20.15 28.13
C CYS A 16 -8.63 18.71 27.88
N ASN A 17 -9.53 17.77 28.17
CA ASN A 17 -9.38 16.38 27.82
C ASN A 17 -9.46 16.32 26.28
N LYS A 18 -8.33 16.59 25.62
CA LYS A 18 -8.12 16.20 24.23
C LYS A 18 -8.18 14.69 24.23
N GLN A 19 -9.38 14.21 24.05
CA GLN A 19 -9.67 12.86 23.65
C GLN A 19 -9.00 12.73 22.29
N ASP A 20 -7.74 12.29 22.30
CA ASP A 20 -7.07 11.74 21.14
C ASP A 20 -7.94 10.57 20.69
N GLN A 21 -8.93 10.88 19.85
CA GLN A 21 -9.50 9.93 18.91
C GLN A 21 -8.38 9.61 17.92
N ASN A 22 -7.38 8.90 18.42
CA ASN A 22 -6.64 7.95 17.63
C ASN A 22 -7.70 6.94 17.18
N LYS A 23 -8.41 7.27 16.10
CA LYS A 23 -9.03 6.25 15.27
C LYS A 23 -7.88 5.32 14.96
N GLU A 24 -7.81 4.20 15.68
CA GLU A 24 -6.85 3.15 15.43
C GLU A 24 -6.90 2.88 13.94
N GLN A 25 -5.89 3.40 13.25
CA GLN A 25 -5.64 3.01 11.89
C GLN A 25 -5.44 1.49 12.00
N PRO A 26 -6.20 0.67 11.25
CA PRO A 26 -6.12 -0.78 11.38
C PRO A 26 -4.64 -1.17 11.31
N ALA A 27 -4.17 -1.90 12.33
CA ALA A 27 -2.80 -2.34 12.38
C ALA A 27 -2.50 -3.07 11.06
N GLY A 28 -1.56 -2.54 10.28
CA GLY A 28 -1.19 -3.12 9.00
C GLY A 28 -0.63 -4.52 9.16
N PHE A 29 -0.39 -5.21 8.05
CA PHE A 29 0.25 -6.52 8.12
C PHE A 29 1.64 -6.44 8.77
N SER A 30 1.97 -7.45 9.56
CA SER A 30 3.29 -7.62 10.20
C SER A 30 3.73 -9.08 10.07
N PHE A 31 5.04 -9.30 10.04
CA PHE A 31 5.60 -10.64 10.15
C PHE A 31 5.31 -11.21 11.55
N GLY A 32 5.08 -12.52 11.61
CA GLY A 32 4.68 -13.22 12.83
C GLY A 32 3.17 -13.23 13.09
N ASN A 33 2.39 -12.34 12.47
CA ASN A 33 0.93 -12.40 12.57
C ASN A 33 0.40 -13.60 11.78
N PRO A 34 -0.52 -14.39 12.37
CA PRO A 34 -1.14 -15.49 11.66
C PRO A 34 -1.99 -14.97 10.49
N LEU A 35 -2.18 -15.83 9.49
CA LEU A 35 -3.18 -15.60 8.46
C LEU A 35 -4.56 -15.39 9.11
N SER A 36 -5.30 -14.36 8.69
CA SER A 36 -6.63 -14.09 9.24
C SER A 36 -7.65 -15.16 8.85
N ALA A 37 -8.76 -15.22 9.58
CA ALA A 37 -9.91 -16.02 9.16
C ALA A 37 -10.43 -15.52 7.81
N ASN A 38 -10.66 -16.44 6.87
CA ASN A 38 -11.17 -16.05 5.56
C ASN A 38 -12.64 -15.63 5.64
N ARG A 39 -12.98 -14.54 4.99
CA ARG A 39 -14.33 -13.98 4.90
C ARG A 39 -14.48 -13.22 3.59
N ASP A 40 -15.71 -12.92 3.22
CA ASP A 40 -15.97 -12.01 2.11
C ASP A 40 -15.54 -10.58 2.47
N LEU A 41 -15.14 -9.81 1.46
CA LEU A 41 -14.99 -8.36 1.57
C LEU A 41 -16.34 -7.76 1.95
N ASN A 42 -16.35 -6.87 2.94
CA ASN A 42 -17.56 -6.14 3.29
C ASN A 42 -17.87 -5.09 2.20
N LYS A 43 -19.06 -4.47 2.26
CA LYS A 43 -19.49 -3.50 1.23
C LYS A 43 -18.50 -2.35 1.00
N THR A 44 -17.91 -1.82 2.07
CA THR A 44 -16.93 -0.73 1.99
C THR A 44 -15.63 -1.18 1.34
N GLU A 45 -15.12 -2.33 1.78
CA GLU A 45 -13.89 -2.94 1.22
C GLU A 45 -14.08 -3.28 -0.26
N THR A 46 -15.21 -3.88 -0.63
CA THR A 46 -15.54 -4.21 -2.03
C THR A 46 -15.59 -2.95 -2.89
N ALA A 47 -16.27 -1.90 -2.43
CA ALA A 47 -16.34 -0.64 -3.18
C ALA A 47 -14.94 -0.01 -3.40
N GLN A 48 -14.10 -0.01 -2.36
CA GLN A 48 -12.75 0.54 -2.44
C GLN A 48 -11.81 -0.33 -3.29
N ALA A 49 -11.91 -1.66 -3.18
CA ALA A 49 -11.14 -2.59 -4.01
C ALA A 49 -11.55 -2.49 -5.49
N LEU A 50 -12.84 -2.35 -5.78
CA LEU A 50 -13.35 -2.13 -7.13
C LEU A 50 -12.87 -0.78 -7.70
N GLU A 51 -12.86 0.29 -6.89
CA GLU A 51 -12.29 1.58 -7.28
C GLU A 51 -10.79 1.45 -7.61
N ALA A 52 -10.03 0.73 -6.77
CA ALA A 52 -8.62 0.45 -7.00
C ALA A 52 -8.39 -0.33 -8.30
N CYS A 53 -9.09 -1.44 -8.52
CA CYS A 53 -9.00 -2.23 -9.74
C CYS A 53 -9.35 -1.41 -10.98
N SER A 54 -10.38 -0.56 -10.90
CA SER A 54 -10.77 0.34 -11.99
C SER A 54 -9.68 1.35 -12.31
N LEU A 55 -9.10 2.00 -11.30
CA LEU A 55 -7.97 2.94 -11.50
C LEU A 55 -6.74 2.25 -12.07
N LEU A 56 -6.45 1.02 -11.65
CA LEU A 56 -5.33 0.23 -12.17
C LEU A 56 -5.55 -0.20 -13.63
N ARG A 57 -6.79 -0.52 -14.02
CA ARG A 57 -7.18 -0.77 -15.42
C ARG A 57 -7.06 0.50 -16.27
N ASP A 58 -7.65 1.60 -15.82
CA ASP A 58 -7.60 2.91 -16.50
C ASP A 58 -6.13 3.34 -16.72
N LYS A 59 -5.28 3.14 -15.71
CA LYS A 59 -3.83 3.39 -15.81
C LYS A 59 -3.17 2.51 -16.85
N ARG A 60 -3.43 1.20 -16.83
CA ARG A 60 -2.84 0.25 -17.80
C ARG A 60 -3.20 0.67 -19.22
N GLU A 61 -4.48 0.88 -19.49
CA GLU A 61 -4.98 1.29 -20.81
C GLU A 61 -4.36 2.63 -21.24
N TYR A 62 -4.29 3.61 -20.34
CA TYR A 62 -3.64 4.89 -20.63
C TYR A 62 -2.15 4.71 -20.94
N PHE A 63 -1.39 3.95 -20.14
CA PHE A 63 0.03 3.73 -20.36
C PHE A 63 0.32 2.94 -21.64
N GLU A 64 -0.54 2.00 -22.00
CA GLU A 64 -0.45 1.26 -23.27
C GLU A 64 -0.61 2.15 -24.51
N THR A 65 -1.25 3.33 -24.40
CA THR A 65 -1.31 4.32 -25.49
C THR A 65 -0.06 5.19 -25.63
N LEU A 66 0.86 5.12 -24.66
CA LEU A 66 2.03 5.98 -24.63
C LEU A 66 3.18 5.37 -25.43
N GLU A 67 3.99 6.23 -26.04
CA GLU A 67 5.24 5.82 -26.68
C GLU A 67 6.22 5.20 -25.66
N ASP A 68 6.76 4.03 -26.00
CA ASP A 68 7.75 3.32 -25.21
C ASP A 68 8.98 4.20 -24.92
N ASN A 69 9.45 4.17 -23.67
CA ASN A 69 10.68 4.84 -23.21
C ASN A 69 10.69 6.38 -23.34
N ARG A 70 9.54 7.02 -23.61
CA ARG A 70 9.42 8.50 -23.67
C ARG A 70 9.06 9.15 -22.35
N TRP A 71 8.34 8.43 -21.48
CA TRP A 71 7.74 9.01 -20.28
C TRP A 71 8.58 8.72 -19.04
N GLU A 72 9.00 9.79 -18.36
CA GLU A 72 9.89 9.73 -17.21
C GLU A 72 9.20 10.08 -15.89
N PHE A 73 9.39 9.25 -14.87
CA PHE A 73 8.84 9.46 -13.53
C PHE A 73 9.99 9.60 -12.54
N GLU A 74 9.94 10.64 -11.70
CA GLU A 74 10.93 10.84 -10.65
C GLU A 74 10.44 10.21 -9.35
N PHE A 75 11.32 9.44 -8.72
CA PHE A 75 11.03 8.77 -7.46
C PHE A 75 12.15 9.01 -6.45
N LYS A 76 11.80 8.92 -5.17
CA LYS A 76 12.73 8.73 -4.06
C LYS A 76 12.62 7.30 -3.58
N GLY A 77 13.73 6.55 -3.56
CA GLY A 77 13.76 5.19 -3.03
C GLY A 77 14.60 5.03 -1.78
N GLU A 78 14.15 4.17 -0.88
CA GLU A 78 14.80 3.79 0.37
C GLU A 78 14.90 2.27 0.44
N GLU A 79 16.06 1.73 0.82
CA GLU A 79 16.30 0.30 0.93
C GLU A 79 16.95 -0.03 2.28
N SER A 80 16.56 -1.16 2.87
CA SER A 80 17.31 -1.82 3.94
C SER A 80 17.56 -3.27 3.54
N LEU A 81 18.81 -3.72 3.64
CA LEU A 81 19.17 -5.13 3.46
C LEU A 81 19.05 -5.89 4.79
N CYS A 82 19.06 -7.22 4.73
CA CYS A 82 19.08 -8.06 5.93
C CYS A 82 20.28 -7.71 6.82
N GLY A 83 20.04 -7.54 8.12
CA GLY A 83 21.04 -7.11 9.10
C GLY A 83 21.60 -5.68 8.90
N GLY A 84 21.16 -4.97 7.86
CA GLY A 84 21.65 -3.65 7.48
C GLY A 84 20.83 -2.52 8.09
N SER A 85 21.43 -1.35 8.18
CA SER A 85 20.70 -0.12 8.45
C SER A 85 19.95 0.36 7.20
N ARG A 86 18.87 1.12 7.42
CA ARG A 86 18.09 1.74 6.35
C ARG A 86 18.95 2.78 5.62
N ALA A 87 19.15 2.59 4.32
CA ALA A 87 19.83 3.56 3.48
C ALA A 87 18.99 4.84 3.37
N SER A 88 19.69 5.98 3.31
CA SER A 88 19.06 7.27 3.06
C SER A 88 18.39 7.29 1.67
N GLY A 89 17.26 7.97 1.59
CA GLY A 89 16.46 7.99 0.38
C GLY A 89 17.19 8.67 -0.78
N THR A 90 17.36 7.95 -1.88
CA THR A 90 18.03 8.44 -3.10
C THR A 90 16.99 8.76 -4.18
N ARG A 91 17.11 9.92 -4.83
CA ARG A 91 16.28 10.27 -5.98
C ARG A 91 16.78 9.60 -7.25
N TYR A 92 15.86 9.15 -8.09
CA TYR A 92 16.17 8.59 -9.40
C TYR A 92 15.00 8.77 -10.35
N ILE A 93 15.31 8.75 -11.64
CA ILE A 93 14.33 8.77 -12.71
C ILE A 93 14.15 7.35 -13.23
N THR A 94 12.91 6.97 -13.48
CA THR A 94 12.56 5.75 -14.22
C THR A 94 11.86 6.11 -15.52
N ARG A 95 12.00 5.26 -16.53
CA ARG A 95 11.27 5.36 -17.80
C ARG A 95 10.18 4.33 -17.83
N LEU A 96 8.99 4.73 -18.28
CA LEU A 96 7.93 3.79 -18.59
C LEU A 96 8.34 2.98 -19.81
N ARG A 97 8.33 1.65 -19.67
CA ARG A 97 8.44 0.72 -20.79
C ARG A 97 7.07 0.15 -21.14
N VAL A 98 6.75 0.23 -22.42
CA VAL A 98 5.51 -0.26 -23.03
C VAL A 98 5.90 -1.30 -24.08
N PRO A 99 6.26 -2.53 -23.64
CA PRO A 99 6.72 -3.56 -24.57
C PRO A 99 5.56 -4.02 -25.46
N SER A 100 5.87 -4.48 -26.68
CA SER A 100 4.88 -5.10 -27.59
C SER A 100 4.27 -6.38 -27.03
N SER A 101 4.97 -7.04 -26.10
CA SER A 101 4.53 -8.23 -25.39
C SER A 101 5.07 -8.21 -23.97
N GLY A 102 4.22 -8.52 -22.98
CA GLY A 102 4.60 -8.59 -21.57
C GLY A 102 4.08 -7.41 -20.74
N PRO A 103 4.45 -7.34 -19.45
CA PRO A 103 3.93 -6.33 -18.54
C PRO A 103 4.58 -4.96 -18.76
N LEU A 104 3.83 -3.91 -18.44
CA LEU A 104 4.37 -2.56 -18.26
C LEU A 104 5.37 -2.57 -17.09
N ILE A 105 6.53 -1.95 -17.29
CA ILE A 105 7.55 -1.82 -16.24
C ILE A 105 8.11 -0.40 -16.18
N PHE A 106 8.63 -0.05 -15.02
CA PHE A 106 9.59 1.04 -14.89
C PHE A 106 11.00 0.48 -15.15
N ASP A 107 11.75 1.16 -16.00
CA ASP A 107 13.16 0.89 -16.26
C ASP A 107 14.01 1.98 -15.61
N SER A 108 15.05 1.58 -14.88
CA SER A 108 15.98 2.50 -14.24
C SER A 108 17.39 1.94 -14.19
N ARG A 109 18.37 2.84 -14.22
CA ARG A 109 19.77 2.48 -14.00
C ARG A 109 20.08 2.20 -12.53
N THR A 110 19.22 2.64 -11.60
CA THR A 110 19.37 2.27 -10.19
C THR A 110 18.95 0.82 -9.98
N ARG A 111 19.62 0.10 -9.07
CA ARG A 111 19.22 -1.25 -8.66
C ARG A 111 18.21 -1.25 -7.50
N ARG A 112 17.92 -0.09 -6.91
CA ARG A 112 17.13 0.07 -5.69
C ARG A 112 15.74 0.65 -5.98
N TYR A 113 14.95 -0.06 -6.76
CA TYR A 113 13.62 0.40 -7.14
C TYR A 113 12.66 -0.76 -7.43
N LEU A 114 11.37 -0.45 -7.41
CA LEU A 114 10.30 -1.38 -7.76
C LEU A 114 9.97 -1.21 -9.25
N SER A 115 10.46 -2.13 -10.08
CA SER A 115 10.25 -2.09 -11.53
C SER A 115 8.81 -2.44 -11.94
N GLU A 116 8.14 -3.27 -11.17
CA GLU A 116 6.78 -3.71 -11.45
C GLU A 116 5.78 -2.54 -11.39
N ILE A 117 5.06 -2.32 -12.48
CA ILE A 117 3.89 -1.44 -12.49
C ILE A 117 2.65 -2.28 -12.16
N LEU A 118 2.02 -1.97 -11.03
CA LEU A 118 0.75 -2.57 -10.64
C LEU A 118 -0.33 -2.23 -11.65
N THR A 119 -1.10 -3.20 -12.12
CA THR A 119 -2.25 -3.00 -13.01
C THR A 119 -3.38 -3.92 -12.56
N ASP A 120 -4.53 -3.87 -13.23
CA ASP A 120 -5.59 -4.88 -13.10
C ASP A 120 -5.13 -6.28 -13.52
N LYS A 121 -4.03 -6.40 -14.28
CA LYS A 121 -3.48 -7.66 -14.80
C LYS A 121 -2.11 -8.04 -14.21
N ASN A 122 -1.49 -7.17 -13.42
CA ASN A 122 -0.14 -7.36 -12.90
C ASN A 122 -0.01 -6.89 -11.45
N GLY A 123 0.80 -7.60 -10.66
CA GLY A 123 0.98 -7.36 -9.23
C GLY A 123 -0.12 -7.99 -8.37
N PHE A 124 -0.02 -7.85 -7.05
CA PHE A 124 -0.82 -8.66 -6.13
C PHE A 124 -2.34 -8.42 -6.23
N LEU A 125 -2.79 -7.19 -6.52
CA LEU A 125 -4.22 -6.90 -6.60
C LEU A 125 -4.90 -7.53 -7.82
N SER A 126 -4.15 -7.90 -8.87
CA SER A 126 -4.73 -8.47 -10.09
C SER A 126 -5.47 -9.79 -9.81
N HIS A 127 -5.09 -10.52 -8.76
CA HIS A 127 -5.77 -11.75 -8.31
C HIS A 127 -7.18 -11.54 -7.75
N TYR A 128 -7.60 -10.28 -7.57
CA TYR A 128 -8.94 -9.93 -7.08
C TYR A 128 -9.77 -9.21 -8.14
N CYS A 129 -9.13 -8.59 -9.13
CA CYS A 129 -9.82 -7.65 -10.01
C CYS A 129 -10.87 -8.30 -10.92
N GLU A 130 -10.65 -9.54 -11.38
CA GLU A 130 -11.63 -10.25 -12.20
C GLU A 130 -12.93 -10.52 -11.43
N ASP A 131 -12.84 -11.08 -10.22
CA ASP A 131 -14.00 -11.34 -9.35
C ASP A 131 -14.73 -10.03 -9.01
N LEU A 132 -13.98 -8.96 -8.72
CA LEU A 132 -14.56 -7.65 -8.40
C LEU A 132 -15.30 -7.03 -9.60
N PHE A 133 -14.75 -7.13 -10.81
CA PHE A 133 -15.40 -6.60 -12.01
C PHE A 133 -16.66 -7.37 -12.41
N THR A 134 -16.69 -8.68 -12.15
CA THR A 134 -17.85 -9.53 -12.43
C THR A 134 -18.91 -9.47 -11.34
N GLY A 135 -18.63 -8.78 -10.21
CA GLY A 135 -19.54 -8.67 -9.08
C GLY A 135 -19.65 -9.95 -8.25
N MET A 136 -18.71 -10.89 -8.40
CA MET A 136 -18.70 -12.11 -7.61
C MET A 136 -18.32 -11.81 -6.15
N PRO A 137 -18.90 -12.53 -5.17
CA PRO A 137 -18.45 -12.45 -3.78
C PRO A 137 -16.94 -12.73 -3.68
N THR A 138 -16.18 -11.70 -3.35
CA THR A 138 -14.72 -11.75 -3.32
C THR A 138 -14.25 -11.88 -1.87
N LYS A 139 -13.43 -12.89 -1.61
CA LYS A 139 -12.87 -13.15 -0.27
C LYS A 139 -11.66 -12.29 0.02
N ILE A 140 -11.40 -11.98 1.29
CA ILE A 140 -10.18 -11.26 1.71
C ILE A 140 -8.91 -12.09 1.44
N ILE A 141 -9.02 -13.42 1.40
CA ILE A 141 -7.90 -14.32 1.11
C ILE A 141 -8.16 -15.09 -0.19
N GLN A 142 -7.24 -14.96 -1.14
CA GLN A 142 -7.18 -15.70 -2.40
C GLN A 142 -6.09 -16.77 -2.37
N GLN A 143 -6.33 -17.91 -3.01
CA GLN A 143 -5.34 -18.98 -3.16
C GLN A 143 -4.68 -18.88 -4.53
N VAL A 144 -3.35 -18.76 -4.55
CA VAL A 144 -2.58 -18.53 -5.79
C VAL A 144 -1.35 -19.43 -5.78
N GLY A 145 -1.33 -20.44 -6.65
CA GLY A 145 -0.17 -21.32 -6.84
C GLY A 145 0.34 -21.97 -5.55
N GLY A 146 -0.57 -22.48 -4.71
CA GLY A 146 -0.24 -23.08 -3.40
C GLY A 146 0.05 -22.08 -2.28
N LYS A 147 0.01 -20.79 -2.56
CA LYS A 147 0.19 -19.70 -1.59
C LYS A 147 -1.16 -19.06 -1.27
N LYS A 148 -1.18 -18.26 -0.21
CA LYS A 148 -2.34 -17.43 0.13
C LYS A 148 -1.97 -15.96 0.07
N LEU A 149 -2.80 -15.17 -0.59
CA LEU A 149 -2.69 -13.72 -0.61
C LEU A 149 -3.84 -13.18 0.23
N GLN A 150 -3.53 -12.34 1.22
CA GLN A 150 -4.52 -11.61 2.00
C GLN A 150 -4.51 -10.14 1.60
N LEU A 151 -5.70 -9.57 1.40
CA LEU A 151 -5.90 -8.18 1.00
C LEU A 151 -6.49 -7.36 2.14
N THR A 152 -6.05 -6.12 2.25
CA THR A 152 -6.75 -5.06 2.98
C THR A 152 -6.78 -3.81 2.11
N VAL A 153 -7.95 -3.16 2.05
CA VAL A 153 -8.13 -1.92 1.31
C VAL A 153 -8.78 -0.90 2.23
N SER A 154 -8.27 0.32 2.18
CA SER A 154 -8.85 1.47 2.89
C SER A 154 -8.66 2.74 2.06
N LYS A 155 -9.42 3.79 2.38
CA LYS A 155 -9.33 5.08 1.68
C LYS A 155 -9.01 6.22 2.65
N PRO A 156 -7.75 6.37 3.08
CA PRO A 156 -7.36 7.50 3.91
C PRO A 156 -7.39 8.80 3.09
N GLN A 157 -8.25 9.73 3.51
CA GLN A 157 -8.50 10.98 2.78
C GLN A 157 -8.98 10.69 1.35
N SER A 158 -8.29 11.22 0.33
CA SER A 158 -8.61 11.00 -1.08
C SER A 158 -7.76 9.91 -1.74
N HIS A 159 -6.79 9.31 -1.05
CA HIS A 159 -5.94 8.24 -1.60
C HIS A 159 -6.55 6.87 -1.29
N LEU A 160 -6.27 5.87 -2.13
CA LEU A 160 -6.54 4.47 -1.79
C LEU A 160 -5.27 3.83 -1.25
N LEU A 161 -5.38 3.24 -0.07
CA LEU A 161 -4.34 2.43 0.54
C LEU A 161 -4.70 0.95 0.35
N ILE A 162 -3.81 0.22 -0.29
CA ILE A 162 -3.97 -1.19 -0.64
C ILE A 162 -2.80 -1.93 -0.02
N GLU A 163 -3.09 -2.94 0.78
CA GLU A 163 -2.11 -3.75 1.46
C GLU A 163 -2.33 -5.22 1.07
N GLY A 164 -1.27 -5.88 0.64
CA GLY A 164 -1.24 -7.30 0.30
C GLY A 164 -0.21 -8.03 1.14
N ALA A 165 -0.60 -9.14 1.75
CA ALA A 165 0.32 -10.03 2.46
C ALA A 165 0.30 -11.42 1.81
N TRP A 166 1.46 -11.85 1.34
CA TRP A 166 1.63 -13.20 0.81
C TRP A 166 2.11 -14.16 1.89
N TYR A 167 1.46 -15.31 1.96
CA TYR A 167 1.73 -16.36 2.92
C TYR A 167 2.14 -17.65 2.21
N TYR A 168 3.19 -18.29 2.73
CA TYR A 168 3.71 -19.57 2.28
C TYR A 168 3.54 -20.61 3.41
N PRO A 169 3.12 -21.85 3.11
CA PRO A 169 3.06 -22.89 4.12
C PRO A 169 4.47 -23.35 4.52
N ASP A 170 4.71 -23.51 5.82
CA ASP A 170 5.91 -24.21 6.30
C ASP A 170 5.76 -25.74 6.17
N ASP A 171 6.78 -26.49 6.59
CA ASP A 171 6.79 -27.96 6.53
C ASP A 171 5.67 -28.64 7.33
N ARG A 172 4.99 -27.88 8.22
CA ARG A 172 3.85 -28.34 9.01
C ARG A 172 2.50 -27.86 8.41
N GLY A 173 2.52 -27.24 7.24
CA GLY A 173 1.35 -26.68 6.56
C GLY A 173 0.86 -25.36 7.15
N VAL A 174 1.62 -24.73 8.05
CA VAL A 174 1.23 -23.46 8.68
C VAL A 174 1.65 -22.30 7.78
N PHE A 175 0.67 -21.49 7.39
CA PHE A 175 0.90 -20.32 6.52
C PHE A 175 1.57 -19.17 7.28
N LYS A 176 2.76 -18.76 6.82
CA LYS A 176 3.53 -17.62 7.37
C LYS A 176 3.73 -16.55 6.32
N ALA A 177 3.60 -15.28 6.73
CA ALA A 177 3.83 -14.15 5.84
C ALA A 177 5.29 -14.09 5.38
N TYR A 178 5.53 -13.93 4.08
CA TYR A 178 6.87 -13.84 3.49
C TYR A 178 7.08 -12.61 2.60
N LEU A 179 6.00 -11.92 2.20
CA LEU A 179 6.06 -10.66 1.49
C LEU A 179 4.87 -9.80 1.92
N LEU A 180 5.17 -8.58 2.37
CA LEU A 180 4.16 -7.55 2.65
C LEU A 180 4.34 -6.44 1.62
N ASP A 181 3.30 -6.10 0.88
CA ASP A 181 3.29 -5.04 -0.13
C ASP A 181 2.23 -4.00 0.24
N LYS A 182 2.64 -2.75 0.38
CA LYS A 182 1.79 -1.63 0.78
C LYS A 182 1.85 -0.57 -0.30
N VAL A 183 0.70 -0.12 -0.78
CA VAL A 183 0.60 0.81 -1.90
C VAL A 183 -0.41 1.89 -1.56
N LEU A 184 0.01 3.14 -1.64
CA LEU A 184 -0.87 4.30 -1.61
C LEU A 184 -0.99 4.82 -3.04
N ILE A 185 -2.16 4.68 -3.68
CA ILE A 185 -2.37 5.09 -5.07
C ILE A 185 -3.07 6.45 -5.17
N HIS A 186 -2.71 7.21 -6.20
CA HIS A 186 -3.42 8.41 -6.60
C HIS A 186 -4.79 8.06 -7.19
N THR A 187 -5.79 8.86 -6.83
CA THR A 187 -7.16 8.79 -7.36
C THR A 187 -7.44 10.07 -8.14
N LYS A 188 -8.59 10.13 -8.83
CA LYS A 188 -9.07 11.35 -9.47
C LYS A 188 -9.31 12.50 -8.47
N GLY A 189 -9.42 12.20 -7.17
CA GLY A 189 -9.56 13.20 -6.11
C GLY A 189 -8.23 13.67 -5.50
N THR A 190 -7.08 13.11 -5.93
CA THR A 190 -5.75 13.52 -5.40
C THR A 190 -4.89 14.26 -6.41
N THR A 191 -5.28 14.25 -7.68
CA THR A 191 -4.60 14.94 -8.78
C THR A 191 -5.58 15.08 -9.95
N ASP A 192 -5.43 16.13 -10.75
CA ASP A 192 -6.17 16.31 -12.01
C ASP A 192 -5.37 15.81 -13.23
N ASN A 193 -4.11 15.44 -13.03
CA ASN A 193 -3.26 14.93 -14.09
C ASN A 193 -3.47 13.43 -14.28
N ARG A 194 -4.16 13.07 -15.38
CA ARG A 194 -4.47 11.69 -15.76
C ARG A 194 -3.26 10.76 -15.74
N ARG A 195 -2.06 11.29 -15.99
CA ARG A 195 -0.80 10.53 -15.95
C ARG A 195 -0.55 9.83 -14.61
N TYR A 196 -1.08 10.39 -13.52
CA TYR A 196 -0.88 9.87 -12.18
C TYR A 196 -2.05 9.03 -11.67
N TYR A 197 -3.16 8.90 -12.39
CA TYR A 197 -4.29 8.10 -11.92
C TYR A 197 -3.89 6.63 -11.75
N GLY A 198 -4.16 6.07 -10.56
CA GLY A 198 -3.76 4.71 -10.21
C GLY A 198 -2.25 4.50 -10.04
N VAL A 199 -1.41 5.54 -10.21
CA VAL A 199 0.03 5.46 -9.96
C VAL A 199 0.27 5.45 -8.45
N ALA A 200 1.21 4.61 -7.99
CA ALA A 200 1.58 4.57 -6.59
C ALA A 200 2.29 5.88 -6.21
N LYS A 201 1.66 6.66 -5.32
CA LYS A 201 2.31 7.77 -4.61
C LYS A 201 3.42 7.24 -3.71
N ASP A 202 3.12 6.17 -3.00
CA ASP A 202 4.04 5.48 -2.11
C ASP A 202 3.84 3.97 -2.27
N ARG A 203 4.92 3.22 -2.42
CA ARG A 203 4.90 1.77 -2.43
C ARG A 203 6.03 1.23 -1.57
N ALA A 204 5.73 0.25 -0.74
CA ALA A 204 6.70 -0.38 0.13
C ALA A 204 6.54 -1.90 0.12
N GLN A 205 7.64 -2.62 -0.08
CA GLN A 205 7.73 -4.06 0.05
C GLN A 205 8.63 -4.44 1.21
N HIS A 206 8.19 -5.41 2.01
CA HIS A 206 8.96 -5.99 3.09
C HIS A 206 9.09 -7.49 2.88
N ARG A 207 10.26 -8.05 3.19
CA ARG A 207 10.50 -9.50 3.22
C ARG A 207 11.26 -9.87 4.50
N PRO A 208 10.91 -10.99 5.15
CA PRO A 208 11.64 -11.44 6.32
C PRO A 208 13.02 -11.96 5.90
N CYS A 209 13.98 -11.85 6.81
CA CYS A 209 15.32 -12.41 6.68
C CYS A 209 15.51 -13.54 7.68
N ASP A 210 16.46 -14.44 7.41
CA ASP A 210 16.74 -15.60 8.28
C ASP A 210 17.26 -15.20 9.67
N ASP A 211 17.88 -14.03 9.78
CA ASP A 211 18.37 -13.43 11.03
C ASP A 211 17.27 -12.72 11.84
N GLY A 212 16.01 -12.79 11.41
CA GLY A 212 14.87 -12.11 12.02
C GLY A 212 14.75 -10.62 11.68
N SER A 213 15.70 -10.05 10.92
CA SER A 213 15.57 -8.70 10.37
C SER A 213 14.59 -8.67 9.19
N VAL A 214 14.33 -7.47 8.67
CA VAL A 214 13.39 -7.26 7.55
C VAL A 214 14.11 -6.53 6.43
N LYS A 215 14.20 -7.18 5.27
CA LYS A 215 14.55 -6.50 4.02
C LYS A 215 13.39 -5.60 3.63
N TYR A 216 13.69 -4.36 3.30
CA TYR A 216 12.71 -3.35 2.98
C TYR A 216 13.08 -2.59 1.72
N LEU A 217 12.11 -2.32 0.87
CA LEU A 217 12.24 -1.42 -0.28
C LEU A 217 11.02 -0.52 -0.36
N ARG A 218 11.23 0.80 -0.32
CA ARG A 218 10.18 1.80 -0.53
C ARG A 218 10.52 2.71 -1.66
N GLN A 219 9.49 3.11 -2.40
CA GLN A 219 9.56 4.05 -3.49
C GLN A 219 8.41 5.05 -3.35
N THR A 220 8.73 6.34 -3.37
CA THR A 220 7.77 7.45 -3.28
C THR A 220 7.88 8.30 -4.53
N LEU A 221 6.76 8.54 -5.21
CA LEU A 221 6.66 9.44 -6.35
C LEU A 221 6.86 10.89 -5.89
N LEU A 222 7.68 11.66 -6.62
CA LEU A 222 8.00 13.06 -6.30
C LEU A 222 7.13 14.05 -7.08
#